data_AF-A0AAW2ZVU5-F1
#
_entry.id   AF-A0AAW2ZVU5-F1
#
_cell.length_a   1.000
_cell.length_b   1.000
_cell.length_c   1.000
_cell.angle_alpha   90.00
_cell.angle_beta   90.00
_cell.angle_gamma   90.00
#
_symmetry.space_group_name_H-M   'P 1'
#
loop_
_entity.id
_entity.type
_entity.pdbx_description
1 polymer ?
#
loop_
_entity_poly.entity_id
_entity_poly.type
_entity_poly.pdbx_seq_one_letter_code
_entity_poly.pdbx_strand_id
1 'polypeptide(L)'
;MKAFFITVLVAILAATLVSAGMTESDFKKMKVKDLRAFLMDRGLECIGCQEKSDFVRMAYQHRDKSPIGSAKKREIPSKKFWEAWSDIAKQECQNAVKRRGNDADAEPFSIICDTIHSAADSYLMQHGRRVANQLKKTPLHLLETSFKDVYYEAGLHLFQTLADYCLASPSSQTACQSLGSVLSTMDGSSGANFKVWTTNVGIENTNPMYDIIGEHADL
;
A
#
# COMPACT_ATOMS: atom_id res chain seq x y z
N MET A 1 -7.15 15.97 62.86
CA MET A 1 -6.15 16.51 61.91
C MET A 1 -5.67 15.43 60.92
N LYS A 2 -6.55 14.86 60.07
CA LYS A 2 -6.17 13.93 58.98
C LYS A 2 -7.14 14.00 57.78
N ALA A 3 -7.83 15.12 57.65
CA ALA A 3 -8.59 15.49 56.47
C ALA A 3 -8.14 16.91 56.17
N PHE A 4 -7.44 17.13 55.05
CA PHE A 4 -7.41 18.40 54.28
C PHE A 4 -6.26 18.54 53.25
N PHE A 5 -5.30 17.62 53.13
CA PHE A 5 -4.06 17.96 52.41
C PHE A 5 -3.70 17.24 51.11
N ILE A 6 -4.53 16.39 50.51
CA ILE A 6 -4.20 15.86 49.17
C ILE A 6 -5.45 15.77 48.29
N THR A 7 -6.12 16.90 48.15
CA THR A 7 -7.14 17.18 47.12
C THR A 7 -6.70 18.36 46.24
N VAL A 8 -5.39 18.59 46.11
CA VAL A 8 -4.79 19.65 45.28
C VAL A 8 -3.55 19.14 44.54
N LEU A 9 -3.72 18.06 43.78
CA LEU A 9 -2.88 17.77 42.62
C LEU A 9 -3.78 17.45 41.42
N VAL A 10 -4.78 18.33 41.29
CA VAL A 10 -5.42 18.69 40.04
C VAL A 10 -4.36 19.29 39.13
N ALA A 11 -4.41 18.88 37.87
CA ALA A 11 -3.84 19.55 36.71
C ALA A 11 -2.32 19.67 36.69
N ILE A 12 -1.67 18.84 35.86
CA ILE A 12 -0.64 19.18 34.87
C ILE A 12 -0.05 17.83 34.46
N LEU A 13 -0.66 17.17 33.47
CA LEU A 13 0.01 16.30 32.49
C LEU A 13 -0.99 15.74 31.47
N ALA A 14 -2.02 16.53 31.14
CA ALA A 14 -2.59 16.48 29.80
C ALA A 14 -1.67 17.29 28.87
N ALA A 15 -0.44 16.80 28.68
CA ALA A 15 0.35 17.20 27.52
C ALA A 15 -0.30 16.53 26.32
N THR A 16 -1.36 17.16 25.82
CA THR A 16 -1.89 16.89 24.50
C THR A 16 -0.72 16.91 23.53
N LEU A 17 -0.42 15.75 22.95
CA LEU A 17 0.31 15.63 21.70
C LEU A 17 -0.50 16.41 20.66
N VAL A 18 -0.26 17.72 20.58
CA VAL A 18 -0.67 18.53 19.43
C VAL A 18 0.20 18.02 18.30
N SER A 19 -0.33 17.05 17.56
CA SER A 19 0.05 16.90 16.15
C SER A 19 -0.12 18.29 15.55
N ALA A 20 0.98 18.94 15.20
CA ALA A 20 0.97 20.22 14.51
C ALA A 20 0.44 20.00 13.08
N GLY A 21 -0.85 19.70 12.98
CA GLY A 21 -1.57 19.63 11.71
C GLY A 21 -1.74 21.04 11.16
N MET A 22 -1.54 21.19 9.85
CA MET A 22 -1.76 22.46 9.16
C MET A 22 -3.21 22.91 9.33
N THR A 23 -3.41 24.16 9.74
CA THR A 23 -4.75 24.73 9.92
C THR A 23 -5.32 25.23 8.59
N GLU A 24 -6.63 25.41 8.50
CA GLU A 24 -7.25 26.00 7.29
C GLU A 24 -6.69 27.40 6.97
N SER A 25 -6.34 28.16 8.01
CA SER A 25 -5.68 29.46 7.86
C SER A 25 -4.31 29.35 7.16
N ASP A 26 -3.58 28.26 7.39
CA ASP A 26 -2.30 28.03 6.73
C ASP A 26 -2.49 27.76 5.24
N PHE A 27 -3.52 26.99 4.86
CA PHE A 27 -3.90 26.79 3.46
C PHE A 27 -4.40 28.08 2.80
N LYS A 28 -5.10 28.97 3.51
CA LYS A 28 -5.51 30.28 2.99
C LYS A 28 -4.33 31.17 2.60
N LYS A 29 -3.18 31.03 3.27
CA LYS A 29 -1.95 31.78 2.98
C LYS A 29 -1.20 31.25 1.76
N MET A 30 -1.39 29.97 1.38
CA MET A 30 -0.74 29.37 0.22
C MET A 30 -1.21 30.00 -1.10
N LYS A 31 -0.33 30.00 -2.12
CA LYS A 31 -0.73 30.37 -3.49
C LYS A 31 -1.47 29.20 -4.13
N VAL A 32 -2.30 29.47 -5.13
CA VAL A 32 -3.04 28.42 -5.86
C VAL A 32 -2.10 27.37 -6.45
N LYS A 33 -0.91 27.77 -6.93
CA LYS A 33 0.13 26.85 -7.40
C LYS A 33 0.57 25.87 -6.31
N ASP A 34 0.80 26.37 -5.09
CA ASP A 34 1.27 25.56 -3.96
C ASP A 34 0.15 24.63 -3.45
N LEU A 35 -1.10 25.09 -3.49
CA LEU A 35 -2.27 24.25 -3.20
C LEU A 35 -2.45 23.13 -4.22
N ARG A 36 -2.24 23.42 -5.52
CA ARG A 36 -2.24 22.39 -6.57
C ARG A 36 -1.12 21.39 -6.37
N ALA A 37 0.10 21.86 -6.07
CA ALA A 37 1.22 20.98 -5.76
C ALA A 37 0.93 20.11 -4.53
N PHE A 38 0.39 20.69 -3.45
CA PHE A 38 0.01 19.95 -2.25
C PHE A 38 -0.98 18.81 -2.52
N LEU A 39 -1.98 19.06 -3.38
CA LEU A 39 -2.97 18.08 -3.80
C LEU A 39 -2.36 17.02 -4.74
N MET A 40 -1.59 17.45 -5.74
CA MET A 40 -0.93 16.58 -6.70
C MET A 40 0.07 15.64 -6.02
N ASP A 41 0.85 16.15 -5.08
CA ASP A 41 1.78 15.38 -4.24
C ASP A 41 1.04 14.30 -3.43
N ARG A 42 -0.29 14.37 -3.30
CA ARG A 42 -1.16 13.39 -2.61
C ARG A 42 -2.06 12.61 -3.56
N GLY A 43 -1.81 12.69 -4.86
CA GLY A 43 -2.61 12.03 -5.90
C GLY A 43 -4.03 12.56 -5.98
N LEU A 44 -4.23 13.83 -5.64
CA LEU A 44 -5.52 14.50 -5.72
C LEU A 44 -5.45 15.53 -6.83
N GLU A 45 -6.44 15.49 -7.71
CA GLU A 45 -6.70 16.55 -8.67
C GLU A 45 -8.02 17.23 -8.29
N CYS A 46 -8.04 18.56 -8.22
CA CYS A 46 -9.30 19.26 -7.95
C CYS A 46 -10.04 19.54 -9.25
N ILE A 47 -10.84 18.56 -9.68
CA ILE A 47 -11.70 18.67 -10.86
C ILE A 47 -12.85 19.64 -10.54
N GLY A 48 -12.96 20.74 -11.29
CA GLY A 48 -14.02 21.74 -11.11
C GLY A 48 -13.72 22.85 -10.09
N CYS A 49 -12.53 22.88 -9.46
CA CYS A 49 -12.11 24.04 -8.66
C CYS A 49 -11.97 25.29 -9.55
N GLN A 50 -12.81 26.31 -9.35
CA GLN A 50 -12.74 27.58 -10.09
C GLN A 50 -12.08 28.67 -9.26
N GLU A 51 -12.32 28.68 -7.95
CA GLU A 51 -11.80 29.71 -7.05
C GLU A 51 -10.73 29.18 -6.11
N LYS A 52 -9.88 30.07 -5.58
CA LYS A 52 -8.86 29.71 -4.58
C LYS A 52 -9.49 29.05 -3.34
N SER A 53 -10.67 29.50 -2.93
CA SER A 53 -11.47 28.96 -1.83
C SER A 53 -11.73 27.45 -2.00
N ASP A 54 -11.98 26.99 -3.22
CA ASP A 54 -12.19 25.56 -3.51
C ASP A 54 -10.91 24.74 -3.28
N PHE A 55 -9.77 25.23 -3.77
CA PHE A 55 -8.47 24.57 -3.56
C PHE A 55 -8.10 24.52 -2.08
N VAL A 56 -8.36 25.59 -1.32
CA VAL A 56 -8.15 25.65 0.13
C VAL A 56 -9.02 24.62 0.85
N ARG A 57 -10.31 24.56 0.51
CA ARG A 57 -11.26 23.59 1.08
C ARG A 57 -10.81 22.16 0.80
N MET A 58 -10.45 21.84 -0.44
CA MET A 58 -10.00 20.52 -0.85
C MET A 58 -8.70 20.11 -0.13
N ALA A 59 -7.72 21.02 -0.06
CA ALA A 59 -6.45 20.78 0.62
C ALA A 59 -6.63 20.56 2.13
N TYR A 60 -7.49 21.36 2.78
CA TYR A 60 -7.78 21.22 4.20
C TYR A 60 -8.52 19.92 4.54
N GLN A 61 -9.46 19.51 3.68
CA GLN A 61 -10.17 18.22 3.83
C GLN A 61 -9.21 17.03 3.76
N HIS A 62 -8.15 17.13 2.95
CA HIS A 62 -7.17 16.06 2.74
C HIS A 62 -5.82 16.34 3.42
N ARG A 63 -5.78 17.24 4.40
CA ARG A 63 -4.52 17.68 5.03
C ARG A 63 -3.74 16.54 5.70
N ASP A 64 -4.47 15.55 6.18
CA ASP A 64 -3.95 14.38 6.88
C ASP A 64 -3.60 13.23 5.91
N LYS A 65 -3.89 13.37 4.61
CA LYS A 65 -3.44 12.43 3.57
C LYS A 65 -1.94 12.61 3.40
N SER A 66 -1.17 11.54 3.59
CA SER A 66 0.27 11.56 3.32
C SER A 66 0.52 11.84 1.84
N PRO A 67 1.55 12.63 1.49
CA PRO A 67 2.04 12.67 0.13
C PRO A 67 2.30 11.26 -0.40
N ILE A 68 1.98 11.06 -1.67
CA ILE A 68 2.49 9.96 -2.47
C ILE A 68 4.00 9.96 -2.29
N GLY A 69 4.48 8.88 -1.74
CA GLY A 69 5.88 8.69 -1.40
C GLY A 69 6.49 9.47 -0.26
N SER A 70 5.68 9.79 0.75
CA SER A 70 6.18 10.24 2.05
C SER A 70 6.13 9.16 3.13
N ALA A 71 6.10 7.86 2.79
CA ALA A 71 6.11 6.87 3.87
C ALA A 71 7.41 7.01 4.65
N LYS A 72 7.33 6.92 5.99
CA LYS A 72 8.50 6.72 6.84
C LYS A 72 9.37 5.66 6.17
N LYS A 73 10.67 5.93 5.98
CA LYS A 73 11.63 4.97 5.38
C LYS A 73 11.30 3.58 5.92
N ARG A 74 10.73 2.74 5.05
CA ARG A 74 10.34 1.39 5.43
C ARG A 74 11.62 0.64 5.76
N GLU A 75 11.61 -0.10 6.86
CA GLU A 75 12.71 -1.01 7.14
C GLU A 75 12.73 -2.07 6.03
N ILE A 76 13.88 -2.21 5.37
CA ILE A 76 14.05 -3.20 4.31
C ILE A 76 14.43 -4.53 4.98
N PRO A 77 13.63 -5.60 4.82
CA PRO A 77 13.93 -6.88 5.44
C PRO A 77 15.26 -7.44 4.96
N SER A 78 16.01 -8.10 5.85
CA SER A 78 17.22 -8.86 5.49
C SER A 78 16.88 -10.21 4.85
N LYS A 79 16.11 -10.19 3.75
CA LYS A 79 15.67 -11.36 2.97
C LYS A 79 15.87 -11.11 1.46
N LYS A 80 15.66 -12.13 0.63
CA LYS A 80 15.62 -11.91 -0.82
C LYS A 80 14.33 -11.23 -1.24
N PHE A 81 14.35 -10.58 -2.41
CA PHE A 81 13.20 -9.89 -2.99
C PHE A 81 11.89 -10.71 -2.95
N TRP A 82 11.93 -11.95 -3.44
CA TRP A 82 10.76 -12.82 -3.51
C TRP A 82 10.30 -13.34 -2.13
N GLU A 83 11.23 -13.62 -1.22
CA GLU A 83 10.92 -14.05 0.16
C GLU A 83 10.23 -12.92 0.96
N ALA A 84 10.70 -11.68 0.80
CA ALA A 84 10.09 -10.53 1.48
C ALA A 84 8.67 -10.24 0.95
N TRP A 85 8.49 -10.30 -0.36
CA TRP A 85 7.19 -10.04 -0.98
C TRP A 85 6.21 -11.21 -0.86
N SER A 86 6.67 -12.46 -0.77
CA SER A 86 5.78 -13.59 -0.48
C SER A 86 5.20 -13.50 0.93
N ASP A 87 6.00 -13.10 1.92
CA ASP A 87 5.52 -12.83 3.27
C ASP A 87 4.48 -11.70 3.30
N ILE A 88 4.73 -10.60 2.56
CA ILE A 88 3.76 -9.50 2.40
C ILE A 88 2.48 -10.01 1.73
N ALA A 89 2.58 -10.81 0.68
CA ALA A 89 1.43 -11.36 -0.02
C ALA A 89 0.53 -12.20 0.90
N LYS A 90 1.16 -13.04 1.74
CA LYS A 90 0.45 -13.82 2.77
C LYS A 90 -0.25 -12.91 3.77
N GLN A 91 0.45 -11.90 4.28
CA GLN A 91 -0.10 -10.95 5.24
C GLN A 91 -1.29 -10.18 4.66
N GLU A 92 -1.21 -9.72 3.40
CA GLU A 92 -2.31 -9.02 2.74
C GLU A 92 -3.52 -9.93 2.51
N CYS A 93 -3.30 -11.21 2.18
CA CYS A 93 -4.38 -12.21 2.14
C CYS A 93 -5.05 -12.37 3.51
N GLN A 94 -4.27 -12.57 4.57
CA GLN A 94 -4.80 -12.72 5.93
C GLN A 94 -5.56 -11.46 6.38
N ASN A 95 -5.07 -10.28 6.02
CA ASN A 95 -5.75 -9.00 6.27
C ASN A 95 -7.09 -8.93 5.50
N ALA A 96 -7.13 -9.38 4.25
CA ALA A 96 -8.36 -9.44 3.45
C ALA A 96 -9.39 -10.41 4.05
N VAL A 97 -8.96 -11.57 4.53
CA VAL A 97 -9.83 -12.54 5.22
C VAL A 97 -10.45 -11.92 6.48
N LYS A 98 -9.62 -11.28 7.32
CA LYS A 98 -10.06 -10.60 8.55
C LYS A 98 -11.02 -9.45 8.26
N ARG A 99 -10.76 -8.64 7.22
CA ARG A 99 -11.66 -7.57 6.77
C ARG A 99 -13.05 -8.09 6.37
N ARG A 100 -13.14 -9.34 5.92
CA ARG A 100 -14.39 -10.04 5.57
C ARG A 100 -15.06 -10.74 6.77
N GLY A 101 -14.54 -10.55 7.99
CA GLY A 101 -15.10 -11.13 9.22
C GLY A 101 -14.80 -12.62 9.42
N ASN A 102 -13.85 -13.18 8.68
CA ASN A 102 -13.46 -14.59 8.78
C ASN A 102 -12.16 -14.75 9.58
N ASP A 103 -11.92 -15.97 10.07
CA ASP A 103 -10.66 -16.36 10.68
C ASP A 103 -9.63 -16.74 9.59
N ALA A 104 -8.46 -16.10 9.64
CA ALA A 104 -7.38 -16.32 8.67
C ALA A 104 -6.66 -17.66 8.87
N ASP A 105 -6.77 -18.26 10.04
CA ASP A 105 -6.16 -19.55 10.37
C ASP A 105 -7.10 -20.73 10.06
N ALA A 106 -8.38 -20.45 9.80
CA ALA A 106 -9.38 -21.46 9.44
C ALA A 106 -9.33 -21.85 7.96
N GLU A 107 -9.71 -23.09 7.65
CA GLU A 107 -9.89 -23.53 6.27
C GLU A 107 -11.20 -22.95 5.67
N PRO A 108 -11.20 -22.61 4.37
CA PRO A 108 -10.11 -22.79 3.39
C PRO A 108 -9.09 -21.63 3.36
N PHE A 109 -9.25 -20.60 4.19
CA PHE A 109 -8.51 -19.35 4.09
C PHE A 109 -7.01 -19.49 4.36
N SER A 110 -6.63 -20.30 5.34
CA SER A 110 -5.22 -20.59 5.63
C SER A 110 -4.51 -21.20 4.42
N ILE A 111 -5.13 -22.20 3.79
CA ILE A 111 -4.62 -22.85 2.57
C ILE A 111 -4.49 -21.85 1.42
N ILE A 112 -5.49 -20.99 1.22
CA ILE A 112 -5.47 -19.98 0.16
C ILE A 112 -4.32 -18.99 0.38
N CYS A 113 -4.15 -18.48 1.60
CA CYS A 113 -3.07 -17.53 1.89
C CYS A 113 -1.68 -18.19 1.81
N ASP A 114 -1.54 -19.47 2.17
CA ASP A 114 -0.31 -20.24 1.97
C ASP A 114 -0.02 -20.51 0.48
N THR A 115 -1.07 -20.71 -0.31
CA THR A 115 -0.95 -20.87 -1.77
C THR A 115 -0.52 -19.56 -2.43
N ILE A 116 -1.10 -18.42 -2.01
CA ILE A 116 -0.68 -17.08 -2.46
C ILE A 116 0.78 -16.81 -2.08
N HIS A 117 1.20 -17.15 -0.85
CA HIS A 117 2.61 -17.06 -0.42
C HIS A 117 3.52 -17.83 -1.38
N SER A 118 3.22 -19.11 -1.60
CA SER A 118 4.02 -20.01 -2.44
C SER A 118 4.05 -19.55 -3.91
N ALA A 119 2.92 -19.06 -4.43
CA ALA A 119 2.82 -18.51 -5.77
C ALA A 119 3.67 -17.24 -5.91
N ALA A 120 3.56 -16.31 -4.95
CA ALA A 120 4.34 -15.08 -4.94
C ALA A 120 5.84 -15.36 -4.88
N ASP A 121 6.28 -16.28 -4.02
CA ASP A 121 7.69 -16.69 -3.93
C ASP A 121 8.18 -17.24 -5.27
N SER A 122 7.46 -18.21 -5.83
CA SER A 122 7.83 -18.86 -7.09
C SER A 122 7.85 -17.88 -8.28
N TYR A 123 6.79 -17.07 -8.41
CA TYR A 123 6.64 -16.11 -9.48
C TYR A 123 7.73 -15.05 -9.45
N LEU A 124 7.93 -14.41 -8.29
CA LEU A 124 8.93 -13.35 -8.13
C LEU A 124 10.35 -13.92 -8.18
N MET A 125 10.58 -15.15 -7.73
CA MET A 125 11.86 -15.81 -7.92
C MET A 125 12.14 -15.99 -9.42
N GLN A 126 11.20 -16.50 -10.20
CA GLN A 126 11.42 -16.75 -11.63
C GLN A 126 11.54 -15.44 -12.43
N HIS A 127 10.57 -14.53 -12.29
CA HIS A 127 10.49 -13.30 -13.06
C HIS A 127 11.44 -12.22 -12.54
N GLY A 128 11.51 -12.06 -11.22
CA GLY A 128 12.44 -11.11 -10.58
C GLY A 128 13.90 -11.49 -10.80
N ARG A 129 14.27 -12.78 -10.71
CA ARG A 129 15.65 -13.22 -11.06
C ARG A 129 15.99 -12.96 -12.51
N ARG A 130 15.05 -13.17 -13.44
CA ARG A 130 15.24 -12.86 -14.86
C ARG A 130 15.52 -11.36 -15.06
N VAL A 131 14.69 -10.50 -14.47
CA VAL A 131 14.85 -9.03 -14.52
C VAL A 131 16.18 -8.61 -13.88
N ALA A 132 16.51 -9.12 -12.70
CA ALA A 132 17.76 -8.85 -12.01
C ALA A 132 18.97 -9.17 -12.91
N ASN A 133 18.98 -10.35 -13.54
CA ASN A 133 20.04 -10.76 -14.45
C ASN A 133 20.14 -9.87 -15.69
N GLN A 134 19.01 -9.54 -16.32
CA GLN A 134 18.97 -8.68 -17.51
C GLN A 134 19.51 -7.28 -17.23
N LEU A 135 19.23 -6.74 -16.05
CA LEU A 135 19.62 -5.40 -15.63
C LEU A 135 20.94 -5.37 -14.85
N LYS A 136 21.61 -6.51 -14.68
CA LYS A 136 22.83 -6.66 -13.86
C LYS A 136 22.65 -6.14 -12.42
N LYS A 137 21.45 -6.32 -11.86
CA LYS A 137 21.10 -5.99 -10.47
C LYS A 137 21.09 -7.25 -9.61
N THR A 138 21.28 -7.09 -8.31
CA THR A 138 21.09 -8.20 -7.35
C THR A 138 19.64 -8.22 -6.85
N PRO A 139 19.16 -9.34 -6.27
CA PRO A 139 17.85 -9.37 -5.62
C PRO A 139 17.67 -8.30 -4.54
N LEU A 140 18.75 -7.92 -3.85
CA LEU A 140 18.70 -6.84 -2.85
C LEU A 140 18.38 -5.48 -3.49
N HIS A 141 18.99 -5.14 -4.64
CA HIS A 141 18.69 -3.88 -5.34
C HIS A 141 17.22 -3.80 -5.79
N LEU A 142 16.64 -4.94 -6.22
CA LEU A 142 15.20 -5.01 -6.54
C LEU A 142 14.36 -4.80 -5.29
N LEU A 143 14.74 -5.42 -4.17
CA LEU A 143 14.05 -5.27 -2.89
C LEU A 143 14.07 -3.82 -2.41
N GLU A 144 15.25 -3.20 -2.35
CA GLU A 144 15.42 -1.79 -1.98
C GLU A 144 14.55 -0.86 -2.82
N THR A 145 14.51 -1.09 -4.14
CA THR A 145 13.67 -0.31 -5.05
C THR A 145 12.19 -0.54 -4.79
N SER A 146 11.77 -1.81 -4.64
CA SER A 146 10.37 -2.15 -4.40
C SER A 146 9.83 -1.63 -3.06
N PHE A 147 10.70 -1.30 -2.10
CA PHE A 147 10.34 -0.71 -0.82
C PHE A 147 10.30 0.83 -0.84
N LYS A 148 10.71 1.45 -1.95
CA LYS A 148 10.41 2.86 -2.26
C LYS A 148 8.92 2.99 -2.56
N ASP A 149 8.37 4.16 -2.28
CA ASP A 149 6.95 4.28 -2.00
C ASP A 149 6.00 3.84 -3.09
N VAL A 150 6.07 4.45 -4.27
CA VAL A 150 5.11 4.14 -5.34
C VAL A 150 5.23 2.69 -5.80
N TYR A 151 6.44 2.10 -5.74
CA TYR A 151 6.64 0.69 -6.06
C TYR A 151 6.04 -0.23 -5.00
N TYR A 152 6.20 0.14 -3.73
CA TYR A 152 5.63 -0.61 -2.62
C TYR A 152 4.11 -0.55 -2.65
N GLU A 153 3.55 0.63 -2.89
CA GLU A 153 2.10 0.86 -3.00
C GLU A 153 1.51 0.08 -4.18
N ALA A 154 2.14 0.13 -5.36
CA ALA A 154 1.70 -0.66 -6.51
C ALA A 154 1.80 -2.18 -6.26
N GLY A 155 2.87 -2.63 -5.60
CA GLY A 155 3.05 -4.04 -5.25
C GLY A 155 1.99 -4.53 -4.25
N LEU A 156 1.74 -3.76 -3.19
CA LEU A 156 0.65 -4.02 -2.25
C LEU A 156 -0.70 -4.07 -2.95
N HIS A 157 -0.98 -3.11 -3.83
CA HIS A 157 -2.23 -3.05 -4.56
C HIS A 157 -2.47 -4.34 -5.37
N LEU A 158 -1.46 -4.82 -6.10
CA LEU A 158 -1.56 -6.08 -6.84
C LEU A 158 -1.85 -7.29 -5.94
N PHE A 159 -1.21 -7.37 -4.77
CA PHE A 159 -1.49 -8.46 -3.81
C PHE A 159 -2.88 -8.35 -3.18
N GLN A 160 -3.38 -7.13 -2.96
CA GLN A 160 -4.77 -6.91 -2.53
C GLN A 160 -5.75 -7.38 -3.60
N THR A 161 -5.55 -6.98 -4.87
CA THR A 161 -6.37 -7.43 -6.00
C THR A 161 -6.35 -8.95 -6.14
N LEU A 162 -5.19 -9.59 -6.00
CA LEU A 162 -5.07 -11.05 -6.01
C LEU A 162 -5.84 -11.70 -4.85
N ALA A 163 -5.69 -11.20 -3.63
CA ALA A 163 -6.39 -11.70 -2.47
C ALA A 163 -7.91 -11.54 -2.62
N ASP A 164 -8.37 -10.38 -3.08
CA ASP A 164 -9.79 -10.12 -3.29
C ASP A 164 -10.38 -11.01 -4.37
N TYR A 165 -9.67 -11.26 -5.48
CA TYR A 165 -10.07 -12.23 -6.48
C TYR A 165 -10.23 -13.63 -5.88
N CYS A 166 -9.23 -14.10 -5.14
CA CYS A 166 -9.23 -15.44 -4.54
C CYS A 166 -10.32 -15.62 -3.47
N LEU A 167 -10.68 -14.55 -2.76
CA LEU A 167 -11.67 -14.59 -1.68
C LEU A 167 -13.08 -14.21 -2.12
N ALA A 168 -13.28 -13.81 -3.39
CA ALA A 168 -14.53 -13.27 -3.90
C ALA A 168 -15.72 -14.23 -3.82
N SER A 169 -15.49 -15.53 -4.01
CA SER A 169 -16.54 -16.56 -4.08
C SER A 169 -16.04 -17.94 -3.67
N PRO A 170 -16.91 -18.88 -3.28
CA PRO A 170 -16.52 -20.27 -3.02
C PRO A 170 -15.78 -20.93 -4.19
N SER A 171 -16.19 -20.65 -5.44
CA SER A 171 -15.49 -21.15 -6.63
C SER A 171 -14.07 -20.58 -6.77
N SER A 172 -13.90 -19.28 -6.51
CA SER A 172 -12.58 -18.64 -6.51
C SER A 172 -11.70 -19.21 -5.40
N GLN A 173 -12.28 -19.44 -4.22
CA GLN A 173 -11.59 -20.02 -3.08
C GLN A 173 -11.08 -21.42 -3.39
N THR A 174 -11.91 -22.29 -3.99
CA THR A 174 -11.48 -23.61 -4.45
C THR A 174 -10.39 -23.52 -5.50
N ALA A 175 -10.52 -22.62 -6.49
CA ALA A 175 -9.50 -22.45 -7.53
C ALA A 175 -8.16 -21.98 -6.95
N CYS A 176 -8.17 -21.05 -6.00
CA CYS A 176 -6.98 -20.48 -5.37
C CYS A 176 -6.32 -21.35 -4.30
N GLN A 177 -6.85 -22.55 -4.01
CA GLN A 177 -6.10 -23.59 -3.31
C GLN A 177 -5.07 -24.29 -4.22
N SER A 178 -5.12 -24.05 -5.54
CA SER A 178 -4.16 -24.58 -6.50
C SER A 178 -3.12 -23.54 -6.88
N LEU A 179 -1.83 -23.90 -6.69
CA LEU A 179 -0.70 -23.07 -7.07
C LEU A 179 -0.76 -22.62 -8.54
N GLY A 180 -1.13 -23.52 -9.45
CA GLY A 180 -1.20 -23.21 -10.89
C GLY A 180 -2.25 -22.15 -11.22
N SER A 181 -3.40 -22.19 -10.55
CA SER A 181 -4.46 -21.19 -10.73
C SER A 181 -3.99 -19.82 -10.25
N VAL A 182 -3.33 -19.76 -9.08
CA VAL A 182 -2.82 -18.49 -8.53
C VAL A 182 -1.71 -17.92 -9.41
N LEU A 183 -0.79 -18.75 -9.91
CA LEU A 183 0.25 -18.30 -10.86
C LEU A 183 -0.36 -17.75 -12.16
N SER A 184 -1.36 -18.44 -12.72
CA SER A 184 -2.06 -17.94 -13.93
C SER A 184 -2.77 -16.61 -13.67
N THR A 185 -3.29 -16.41 -12.45
CA THR A 185 -3.92 -15.17 -12.01
C THR A 185 -2.90 -14.04 -11.93
N MET A 186 -1.71 -14.31 -11.38
CA MET A 186 -0.59 -13.37 -11.30
C MET A 186 -0.02 -12.95 -12.66
N ASP A 187 -0.21 -13.75 -13.70
CA ASP A 187 0.15 -13.39 -15.08
C ASP A 187 -0.86 -12.41 -15.75
N GLY A 188 -1.88 -11.98 -15.01
CA GLY A 188 -2.78 -10.89 -15.41
C GLY A 188 -4.18 -11.34 -15.85
N SER A 189 -4.56 -12.62 -15.69
CA SER A 189 -5.90 -13.08 -16.06
C SER A 189 -7.03 -12.47 -15.20
N SER A 190 -6.69 -11.87 -14.05
CA SER A 190 -7.63 -11.21 -13.13
C SER A 190 -7.37 -9.71 -12.92
N GLY A 191 -6.58 -9.07 -13.79
CA GLY A 191 -6.15 -7.67 -13.61
C GLY A 191 -4.92 -7.48 -12.72
N ALA A 192 -4.46 -8.53 -12.00
CA ALA A 192 -3.23 -8.46 -11.22
C ALA A 192 -1.99 -8.74 -12.10
N ASN A 193 -1.49 -7.72 -12.81
CA ASN A 193 -0.37 -7.86 -13.74
C ASN A 193 1.01 -7.67 -13.06
N PHE A 194 1.49 -8.72 -12.39
CA PHE A 194 2.77 -8.69 -11.66
C PHE A 194 4.00 -8.54 -12.57
N LYS A 195 3.89 -8.91 -13.85
CA LYS A 195 4.98 -8.77 -14.82
C LYS A 195 5.32 -7.30 -15.09
N VAL A 196 4.30 -6.45 -15.25
CA VAL A 196 4.49 -5.00 -15.44
C VAL A 196 5.18 -4.41 -14.20
N TRP A 197 4.70 -4.77 -13.01
CA TRP A 197 5.29 -4.30 -11.77
C TRP A 197 6.75 -4.71 -11.60
N THR A 198 7.05 -6.01 -11.66
CA THR A 198 8.43 -6.54 -11.47
C THR A 198 9.44 -5.97 -12.45
N THR A 199 9.05 -5.77 -13.72
CA THR A 199 9.92 -5.18 -14.74
C THR A 199 10.26 -3.72 -14.39
N ASN A 200 9.25 -2.94 -14.00
CA ASN A 200 9.41 -1.51 -13.70
C ASN A 200 10.10 -1.23 -12.36
N VAL A 201 9.94 -2.11 -11.36
CA VAL A 201 10.82 -2.15 -10.18
C VAL A 201 12.28 -2.32 -10.62
N GLY A 202 12.56 -3.19 -11.58
CA GLY A 202 13.91 -3.40 -12.10
C GLY A 202 14.52 -2.15 -12.73
N ILE A 203 13.77 -1.48 -13.63
CA ILE A 203 14.27 -0.31 -14.37
C ILE A 203 14.03 1.03 -13.67
N GLU A 204 13.46 1.01 -12.46
CA GLU A 204 13.15 2.22 -11.68
C GLU A 204 12.26 3.22 -12.44
N ASN A 205 11.26 2.70 -13.16
CA ASN A 205 10.27 3.51 -13.84
C ASN A 205 8.98 3.60 -13.02
N THR A 206 8.67 4.81 -12.55
CA THR A 206 7.52 5.07 -11.68
C THR A 206 6.20 5.20 -12.43
N ASN A 207 6.20 5.55 -13.72
CA ASN A 207 4.96 5.88 -14.43
C ASN A 207 3.95 4.70 -14.42
N PRO A 208 4.35 3.46 -14.77
CA PRO A 208 3.43 2.34 -14.73
C PRO A 208 2.97 1.95 -13.32
N MET A 209 3.64 2.43 -12.26
CA MET A 209 3.20 2.17 -10.88
C MET A 209 1.94 2.98 -10.57
N TYR A 210 1.86 4.21 -11.08
CA TYR A 210 0.66 5.03 -10.96
C TYR A 210 -0.51 4.45 -11.75
N ASP A 211 -0.26 3.88 -12.93
CA ASP A 211 -1.30 3.20 -13.70
C ASP A 211 -1.87 2.01 -12.92
N ILE A 212 -0.99 1.17 -12.35
CA ILE A 212 -1.39 0.03 -11.48
C ILE A 212 -2.25 0.50 -10.30
N ILE A 213 -1.91 1.63 -9.67
CA ILE A 213 -2.66 2.16 -8.52
C ILE A 213 -3.97 2.83 -8.98
N GLY A 214 -3.98 3.45 -10.16
CA GLY A 214 -5.07 4.29 -10.66
C GLY A 214 -6.22 3.53 -11.32
N GLU A 215 -5.99 2.32 -11.83
CA GLU A 215 -6.96 1.52 -12.60
C GLU A 215 -8.28 1.19 -11.85
N HIS A 216 -8.41 1.49 -10.56
CA HIS A 216 -9.62 1.22 -9.78
C HIS A 216 -10.36 2.45 -9.21
N ALA A 217 -9.92 3.68 -9.52
CA ALA A 217 -10.65 4.88 -9.08
C ALA A 217 -11.99 5.10 -9.83
N ASP A 218 -12.23 4.35 -10.90
CA ASP A 218 -13.37 4.50 -11.82
C ASP A 218 -14.38 3.32 -11.80
N LEU A 219 -14.34 2.44 -10.79
CA LEU A 219 -15.28 1.32 -10.62
C LEU A 219 -16.05 1.39 -9.29
#